data_AF-A0A8J5JQ06-F1
#
_entry.id   AF-A0A8J5JQ06-F1
#
_cell.length_a   1.000
_cell.length_b   1.000
_cell.length_c   1.000
_cell.angle_alpha   90.00
_cell.angle_beta   90.00
_cell.angle_gamma   90.00
#
_symmetry.space_group_name_H-M   'P 1'
#
loop_
_entity.id
_entity.type
_entity.pdbx_description
1 polymer ?
#
loop_
_entity_poly.entity_id
_entity_poly.type
_entity_poly.pdbx_seq_one_letter_code
_entity_poly.pdbx_strand_id
1 'polypeptide(L)'
;MAASALTVPSKLSLTGDTEHTWKTFKRKFDLYVLAAGFKKRSDEEKVALLLTMGGDELLDIYNSFEFPKPSGTQTQPKCCRMY
;
A
#
# COMPACT_ATOMS: atom_id res chain seq x y z
N MET A 1 -3.13 -9.22 29.78
CA MET A 1 -2.32 -9.36 28.56
C MET A 1 -2.45 -8.06 27.76
N ALA A 2 -1.67 -7.04 28.08
CA ALA A 2 -1.75 -5.74 27.41
C ALA A 2 -1.06 -5.85 26.05
N ALA A 3 -1.82 -5.72 24.97
CA ALA A 3 -1.27 -5.52 23.64
C ALA A 3 -0.52 -4.19 23.67
N SER A 4 0.81 -4.26 23.78
CA SER A 4 1.69 -3.11 23.84
C SER A 4 1.32 -2.12 22.74
N ALA A 5 1.14 -0.86 23.15
CA ALA A 5 0.69 0.26 22.35
C ALA A 5 1.46 0.41 21.03
N LEU A 6 1.00 -0.29 19.98
CA LEU A 6 1.32 0.07 18.62
C LEU A 6 0.59 1.40 18.39
N THR A 7 1.26 2.50 18.69
CA THR A 7 0.76 3.85 18.42
C THR A 7 0.42 3.88 16.94
N VAL A 8 -0.87 3.77 16.63
CA VAL A 8 -1.37 3.84 15.26
C VAL A 8 -0.85 5.17 14.74
N PRO A 9 0.01 5.17 13.70
CA PRO A 9 0.61 6.41 13.24
C PRO A 9 -0.52 7.39 12.90
N SER A 10 -0.47 8.56 13.53
CA SER A 10 -1.49 9.61 13.39
C SER A 10 -1.81 9.89 11.92
N LYS A 11 -3.06 10.29 11.66
CA LYS A 11 -3.58 10.66 10.33
C LYS A 11 -2.52 11.43 9.54
N LEU A 12 -2.28 10.97 8.33
CA LEU A 12 -1.33 11.57 7.42
C LEU A 12 -1.86 12.95 7.04
N SER A 13 -1.16 14.01 7.45
CA SER A 13 -1.50 15.38 7.07
C SER A 13 -0.62 15.78 5.89
N LEU A 14 -1.21 15.92 4.70
CA LEU A 14 -0.50 16.39 3.50
C LEU A 14 -0.39 17.92 3.45
N THR A 15 -0.75 18.61 4.54
CA THR A 15 -0.67 20.06 4.65
C THR A 15 0.75 20.54 4.96
N GLY A 16 1.44 21.08 3.96
CA GLY A 16 2.77 21.69 4.09
C GLY A 16 3.88 20.88 3.43
N ASP A 17 4.87 20.44 4.20
CA ASP A 17 6.06 19.71 3.72
C ASP A 17 5.73 18.22 3.48
N THR A 18 5.02 17.98 2.38
CA THR A 18 4.44 16.67 2.01
C THR A 18 5.51 15.58 1.90
N GLU A 19 6.70 15.91 1.40
CA GLU A 19 7.78 14.93 1.21
C GLU A 19 8.32 14.40 2.54
N HIS A 20 8.66 15.30 3.47
CA HIS A 20 9.20 14.92 4.77
C HIS A 20 8.16 14.18 5.63
N THR A 21 6.90 14.61 5.52
CA THR A 21 5.77 13.99 6.21
C THR A 21 5.49 12.59 5.68
N TRP A 22 5.48 12.41 4.36
CA TRP A 22 5.34 11.10 3.72
C TRP A 22 6.49 10.15 4.06
N LYS A 23 7.75 10.61 4.03
CA LYS A 23 8.93 9.82 4.43
C LYS A 23 8.82 9.33 5.87
N THR A 24 8.42 10.21 6.79
CA THR A 24 8.23 9.87 8.21
C THR A 24 7.08 8.88 8.40
N PHE A 25 5.96 9.10 7.70
CA PHE A 25 4.82 8.19 7.72
C PHE A 25 5.18 6.80 7.20
N LYS A 26 5.87 6.72 6.05
CA LYS A 26 6.32 5.45 5.46
C LYS A 26 7.19 4.66 6.43
N ARG A 27 8.11 5.34 7.14
CA ARG A 27 8.97 4.67 8.14
C ARG A 27 8.16 4.13 9.32
N LYS A 28 7.20 4.91 9.84
CA LYS A 28 6.29 4.48 10.91
C LYS A 28 5.40 3.33 10.47
N PHE A 29 4.88 3.38 9.25
CA PHE A 29 4.06 2.33 8.66
C PHE A 29 4.83 1.01 8.50
N ASP A 30 6.08 1.06 8.02
CA ASP A 30 6.93 -0.12 7.90
C ASP A 30 7.20 -0.79 9.26
N LEU A 31 7.49 0.01 10.29
CA LEU A 31 7.62 -0.47 11.67
C LEU A 31 6.32 -1.06 12.20
N TYR A 32 5.17 -0.44 11.89
CA TYR A 32 3.85 -0.95 12.29
C TYR A 32 3.55 -2.30 11.61
N VAL A 33 3.76 -2.43 10.30
CA VAL A 33 3.56 -3.68 9.55
C VAL A 33 4.48 -4.79 10.08
N LEU A 34 5.72 -4.44 10.43
CA LEU A 34 6.69 -5.37 10.99
C LEU A 34 6.28 -5.83 12.40
N ALA A 35 5.89 -4.89 13.28
CA ALA A 35 5.54 -5.19 14.66
C ALA A 35 4.17 -5.87 14.80
N ALA A 36 3.19 -5.50 13.97
CA ALA A 36 1.86 -6.11 13.95
C ALA A 36 1.83 -7.47 13.23
N GLY A 37 2.96 -7.94 12.70
CA GLY A 37 3.05 -9.24 12.04
C GLY A 37 2.37 -9.30 10.66
N PHE A 38 1.98 -8.15 10.10
CA PHE A 38 1.39 -8.06 8.76
C PHE A 38 2.42 -8.30 7.63
N LYS A 39 3.70 -8.50 7.97
CA LYS A 39 4.76 -8.83 7.00
C LYS A 39 4.45 -10.07 6.14
N LYS A 40 3.72 -11.05 6.68
CA LYS A 40 3.31 -12.28 5.97
C LYS A 40 2.00 -12.15 5.18
N ARG A 41 1.32 -11.00 5.25
CA ARG A 41 0.02 -10.77 4.60
C ARG A 41 0.19 -10.32 3.16
N SER A 42 -0.88 -10.47 2.38
CA SER A 42 -0.90 -10.07 0.97
C SER A 42 -0.66 -8.57 0.82
N ASP A 43 -0.04 -8.17 -0.29
CA ASP A 43 0.25 -6.76 -0.54
C ASP A 43 -1.04 -5.93 -0.64
N GLU A 44 -2.14 -6.53 -1.09
CA GLU A 44 -3.49 -5.95 -1.07
C GLU A 44 -3.95 -5.57 0.36
N GLU A 45 -3.69 -6.42 1.36
CA GLU A 45 -4.06 -6.12 2.75
C GLU A 45 -3.21 -4.97 3.32
N LYS A 46 -1.93 -4.91 2.95
CA LYS A 46 -1.04 -3.81 3.34
C LYS A 46 -1.48 -2.49 2.70
N VAL A 47 -1.90 -2.53 1.44
CA VAL A 47 -2.44 -1.37 0.73
C VAL A 47 -3.76 -0.92 1.36
N ALA A 48 -4.68 -1.83 1.64
CA ALA A 48 -5.94 -1.49 2.31
C ALA A 48 -5.71 -0.84 3.69
N LEU A 49 -4.75 -1.35 4.45
CA LEU A 49 -4.35 -0.79 5.74
C LEU A 49 -3.77 0.62 5.59
N LEU A 50 -2.93 0.83 4.58
CA LEU A 50 -2.35 2.13 4.24
C LEU A 50 -3.45 3.15 3.92
N LEU A 51 -4.41 2.78 3.07
CA LEU A 51 -5.55 3.63 2.68
C LEU A 51 -6.45 3.96 3.88
N THR A 52 -6.69 2.97 4.75
CA THR A 52 -7.49 3.17 5.98
C THR A 52 -6.81 4.15 6.94
N MET A 53 -5.47 4.16 7.01
CA MET A 53 -4.71 5.10 7.86
C MET A 53 -4.54 6.48 7.23
N GLY A 54 -4.37 6.55 5.91
CA GLY A 54 -4.16 7.78 5.15
C GLY A 54 -5.42 8.61 4.93
N GLY A 55 -6.61 8.04 5.17
CA GLY A 55 -7.88 8.74 5.01
C GLY A 55 -8.22 9.08 3.56
N ASP A 56 -9.22 9.93 3.39
CA ASP A 56 -9.78 10.28 2.08
C ASP A 56 -8.74 10.91 1.12
N GLU A 57 -7.80 11.70 1.65
CA GLU A 57 -6.74 12.31 0.85
C GLU A 57 -5.82 11.27 0.19
N LEU A 58 -5.43 10.23 0.93
CA LEU A 58 -4.59 9.17 0.36
C LEU A 58 -5.38 8.27 -0.59
N LEU A 59 -6.68 8.09 -0.34
CA LEU A 59 -7.57 7.35 -1.22
C LEU A 59 -7.75 8.07 -2.57
N ASP A 60 -7.87 9.39 -2.58
CA ASP A 60 -7.97 10.20 -3.80
C ASP A 60 -6.69 10.12 -4.65
N ILE A 61 -5.53 10.22 -4.00
CA ILE A 61 -4.22 10.02 -4.65
C ILE A 61 -4.10 8.59 -5.19
N TYR A 62 -4.55 7.60 -4.43
CA TYR A 62 -4.52 6.21 -4.86
C TYR A 62 -5.43 5.96 -6.06
N ASN A 63 -6.63 6.52 -6.06
CA ASN A 63 -7.58 6.44 -7.17
C ASN A 63 -7.07 7.19 -8.42
N SER A 64 -6.21 8.19 -8.24
CA SER A 64 -5.53 8.88 -9.33
C SER A 64 -4.39 8.07 -9.95
N PHE A 65 -3.90 7.01 -9.28
CA PHE A 65 -2.94 6.10 -9.90
C PHE A 65 -3.67 5.16 -10.87
N GLU A 66 -3.38 5.30 -12.16
CA GLU A 66 -3.80 4.33 -13.16
C GLU A 66 -2.96 3.05 -13.02
N PHE A 67 -3.46 2.09 -12.26
CA PHE A 67 -2.87 0.76 -12.22
C PHE A 67 -3.24 0.01 -13.51
N PRO A 68 -2.28 -0.42 -14.34
CA PRO A 68 -2.59 -1.35 -15.41
C PRO A 68 -3.13 -2.61 -14.74
N LYS A 69 -4.39 -2.98 -15.06
CA LYS A 69 -4.95 -4.26 -14.61
C LYS A 69 -3.94 -5.36 -14.94
N PRO A 70 -3.68 -6.31 -14.03
CA PRO A 70 -3.09 -7.57 -14.43
C PRO A 70 -4.13 -8.29 -15.29
N SER A 71 -4.16 -7.95 -16.57
CA SER A 71 -4.68 -8.83 -17.60
C SER A 71 -3.79 -10.06 -17.58
N GLY A 72 -4.16 -11.01 -16.72
CA GLY A 72 -3.73 -12.39 -16.83
C GLY A 72 -4.23 -12.95 -18.15
N THR A 73 -3.51 -12.64 -19.23
CA THR A 73 -3.27 -13.47 -20.43
C THR A 73 -2.35 -12.69 -21.38
N GLN A 74 -1.06 -12.61 -21.03
CA GLN A 74 -0.05 -12.74 -22.08
C GLN A 74 0.08 -14.23 -22.43
N THR A 75 -0.97 -14.79 -23.03
CA THR A 75 -0.74 -15.93 -23.93
C THR A 75 -0.27 -15.28 -25.21
N GLN A 76 1.05 -15.23 -25.43
CA GLN A 76 1.50 -15.20 -26.81
C GLN A 76 0.83 -16.39 -27.48
N PRO A 77 0.05 -16.22 -28.57
CA PRO A 77 -0.19 -17.36 -29.42
C PRO A 77 1.19 -17.80 -29.90
N LYS A 78 1.67 -18.94 -29.38
CA LYS A 78 2.63 -19.74 -30.13
C LYS A 78 1.90 -20.09 -31.41
N CYS A 79 2.05 -19.27 -32.44
CA CYS A 79 1.90 -19.75 -33.80
C CYS A 79 3.03 -20.75 -34.01
N CYS A 80 2.81 -21.97 -33.51
CA CYS A 80 3.22 -23.16 -34.21
C CYS A 80 2.54 -23.09 -35.57
N ARG A 81 3.16 -22.38 -36.51
CA ARG A 81 2.98 -22.70 -37.92
C ARG A 81 3.86 -23.92 -38.18
N MET A 82 3.35 -25.07 -37.74
CA MET A 82 3.51 -26.28 -38.53
C MET A 82 2.75 -26.06 -39.84
N TYR A 83 3.24 -26.71 -40.90
CA TYR A 83 2.87 -26.62 -42.31
C TYR A 83 3.50 -25.43 -43.05
#